data_AF-A0A2G6R580-F1
#
_entry.id   AF-A0A2G6R580-F1
#
_cell.length_a   1.000
_cell.length_b   1.000
_cell.length_c   1.000
_cell.angle_alpha   90.00
_cell.angle_beta   90.00
_cell.angle_gamma   90.00
#
_symmetry.space_group_name_H-M   'P 1'
#
loop_
_entity.id
_entity.type
_entity.pdbx_description
1 polymer ?
#
loop_
_entity_poly.entity_id
_entity_poly.type
_entity_poly.pdbx_seq_one_letter_code
_entity_poly.pdbx_strand_id
1 'polypeptide(L)' 'MPGIKVKESESFDEAYRRFKKQCDRSLIVTETKINARKKMLKKLYMLRRYESRL' A
#
# COMPACT_ATOMS: atom_id res chain seq x y z
N MET A 1 -5.84 -6.09 4.57
CA MET A 1 -5.30 -7.12 3.64
C MET A 1 -6.48 -7.78 2.93
N PRO A 2 -6.42 -8.11 1.62
CA PRO A 2 -7.58 -8.64 0.90
C PRO A 2 -7.95 -10.03 1.42
N GLY A 3 -9.22 -10.21 1.78
CA GLY A 3 -9.75 -11.42 2.40
C GLY A 3 -10.31 -12.42 1.38
N ILE A 4 -9.48 -12.93 0.48
CA ILE A 4 -9.92 -13.98 -0.45
C ILE A 4 -9.93 -15.33 0.26
N LYS A 5 -11.11 -15.96 0.27
CA LYS A 5 -11.28 -17.36 0.65
C LYS A 5 -11.24 -18.23 -0.60
N VAL A 6 -10.41 -19.27 -0.59
CA VAL A 6 -10.35 -20.30 -1.64
C VAL A 6 -11.63 -21.13 -1.56
N LYS A 7 -12.26 -21.41 -2.71
CA LYS A 7 -13.42 -22.29 -2.75
C LYS A 7 -12.96 -23.74 -2.91
N GLU A 8 -13.74 -24.69 -2.40
CA GLU A 8 -13.39 -26.13 -2.45
C GLU A 8 -13.25 -26.67 -3.89
N SER A 9 -13.98 -26.09 -4.84
CA SER A 9 -13.93 -26.47 -6.26
C SER A 9 -12.94 -25.69 -7.11
N GLU A 10 -12.16 -24.78 -6.50
CA GLU A 10 -11.28 -23.87 -7.23
C GLU A 10 -9.81 -24.31 -7.15
N SER A 11 -9.11 -24.21 -8.28
CA SER A 11 -7.65 -24.40 -8.29
C SER A 11 -6.94 -23.23 -7.59
N PHE A 12 -5.83 -23.53 -6.91
CA PHE A 12 -5.01 -22.53 -6.23
C PHE A 12 -4.58 -21.37 -7.15
N ASP A 13 -4.24 -21.67 -8.41
CA ASP A 13 -3.82 -20.66 -9.39
C ASP A 13 -4.93 -19.65 -9.69
N GLU A 14 -6.18 -20.11 -9.71
CA GLU A 14 -7.33 -19.26 -9.98
C GLU A 14 -7.63 -18.36 -8.77
N ALA A 15 -7.56 -18.91 -7.56
CA ALA A 15 -7.67 -18.14 -6.33
C ALA A 15 -6.55 -17.09 -6.22
N TYR A 16 -5.32 -17.44 -6.59
CA TYR A 16 -4.18 -16.53 -6.59
C TYR A 16 -4.33 -15.40 -7.61
N ARG A 17 -4.87 -15.68 -8.80
CA ARG A 17 -5.19 -14.63 -9.79
C ARG A 17 -6.23 -13.65 -9.25
N ARG A 18 -7.28 -14.14 -8.58
CA ARG A 18 -8.29 -13.27 -7.94
C ARG A 18 -7.65 -12.42 -6.84
N PHE A 19 -6.74 -12.99 -6.06
CA PHE A 19 -6.04 -12.28 -4.99
C PHE A 19 -5.22 -11.11 -5.54
N LYS A 20 -4.42 -11.35 -6.58
CA LYS A 20 -3.65 -10.28 -7.25
C LYS A 20 -4.56 -9.17 -7.77
N LYS A 21 -5.65 -9.52 -8.48
CA LYS A 21 -6.63 -8.53 -8.98
C LYS A 21 -7.23 -7.69 -7.84
N GLN A 22 -7.50 -8.28 -6.69
CA GLN A 22 -8.03 -7.55 -5.54
C GLN A 22 -6.98 -6.65 -4.88
N CYS A 23 -5.73 -7.12 -4.74
CA CYS A 23 -4.60 -6.29 -4.29
C CYS A 23 -4.41 -5.05 -5.16
N ASP A 24 -4.48 -5.22 -6.49
CA ASP A 24 -4.35 -4.13 -7.45
C ASP A 24 -5.53 -3.14 -7.36
N ARG A 25 -6.77 -3.66 -7.29
CA ARG A 25 -7.97 -2.82 -7.14
C ARG A 25 -7.97 -2.03 -5.83
N SER A 26 -7.48 -2.63 -4.75
CA SER A 26 -7.35 -1.97 -3.45
C SER A 26 -6.09 -1.10 -3.33
N LEU A 27 -5.30 -0.95 -4.41
CA LEU A 27 -4.12 -0.10 -4.51
C LEU A 27 -3.08 -0.29 -3.38
N ILE A 28 -3.06 -1.45 -2.71
CA ILE A 28 -2.32 -1.66 -1.46
C ILE A 28 -0.82 -1.38 -1.65
N VAL A 29 -0.24 -1.82 -2.76
CA VAL A 29 1.18 -1.61 -3.09
C VAL A 29 1.47 -0.15 -3.42
N THR A 30 0.53 0.53 -4.07
CA THR A 30 0.67 1.95 -4.44
C THR A 30 0.56 2.83 -3.20
N GLU A 31 -0.42 2.55 -2.34
CA GLU A 31 -0.69 3.33 -1.14
C GLU A 31 0.45 3.22 -0.12
N THR A 32 1.02 2.03 0.05
CA THR A 32 2.21 1.82 0.91
C THR A 32 3.41 2.64 0.44
N LYS A 33 3.71 2.66 -0.87
CA LYS A 33 4.78 3.49 -1.44
C LYS A 33 4.52 4.99 -1.26
N ILE A 34 3.30 5.45 -1.50
CA ILE A 34 2.91 6.85 -1.33
C ILE A 34 3.00 7.28 0.14
N ASN A 35 2.53 6.45 1.07
CA ASN A 35 2.55 6.77 2.49
C ASN A 35 3.98 6.88 3.05
N ALA A 36 4.91 6.06 2.58
CA ALA A 36 6.33 6.19 2.91
C ALA A 36 6.90 7.54 2.44
N ARG A 37 6.62 7.93 1.18
CA ARG A 37 7.05 9.23 0.64
C ARG A 37 6.43 10.40 1.40
N LYS A 38 5.14 10.34 1.71
CA LYS A 38 4.45 11.38 2.51
C LYS A 38 5.09 11.56 3.90
N LYS A 39 5.43 10.46 4.58
CA LYS A 39 6.14 10.51 5.87
C LYS A 39 7.49 11.21 5.76
N MET A 40 8.28 10.89 4.73
CA MET A 40 9.57 11.52 4.48
C MET A 40 9.43 13.02 4.19
N LEU A 41 8.51 13.42 3.32
CA LEU A 41 8.26 14.82 2.98
C LEU A 41 7.80 15.63 4.20
N LYS A 42 6.92 15.06 5.04
CA LYS A 42 6.49 15.71 6.28
C LYS A 42 7.67 15.95 7.22
N LYS A 43 8.60 15.00 7.33
CA LYS A 43 9.83 15.16 8.12
C LYS A 43 10.71 16.30 7.58
N LEU A 44 10.95 16.33 6.27
CA LEU A 44 11.73 17.40 5.62
C LEU A 44 11.08 18.78 5.76
N TYR A 45 9.76 18.87 5.67
CA TYR A 45 9.02 20.11 5.91
C TYR A 45 9.24 20.63 7.33
N MET A 46 9.14 19.76 8.34
CA MET A 46 9.33 20.14 9.74
C MET A 46 10.75 20.61 10.03
N LEU A 47 11.76 19.93 9.45
CA LEU A 47 13.16 20.33 9.59
C LEU A 47 13.41 21.73 9.02
N ARG A 48 12.97 21.99 7.78
CA ARG A 48 13.11 23.31 7.16
C ARG A 48 12.40 24.41 7.95
N ARG A 49 11.19 24.13 8.46
CA ARG A 49 10.43 25.10 9.28
C ARG A 49 11.15 25.40 10.61
N TYR A 50 11.80 24.41 11.19
CA TYR A 50 12.58 24.58 12.41
C TYR A 50 13.83 25.42 12.14
N GLU A 51 14.58 25.10 11.07
CA GLU A 51 15.76 25.86 10.64
C GLU A 51 15.44 27.33 10.32
N SER A 52 14.30 27.63 9.68
CA SER A 52 13.91 29.02 9.41
C SER A 52 13.48 29.83 10.64
N ARG A 53 13.34 29.19 11.81
CA ARG A 53 12.99 29.84 13.07
C ARG A 53 14.20 30.06 13.99
N LEU A 54 15.36 29.52 13.60
CA LEU A 54 16.66 29.80 14.20
C LEU A 54 17.26 31.04 13.55
#